data_AF-A0A523SRG1-F1
#
_entry.id   AF-A0A523SRG1-F1
#
_cell.length_a   1.000
_cell.length_b   1.000
_cell.length_c   1.000
_cell.angle_alpha   90.00
_cell.angle_beta   90.00
_cell.angle_gamma   90.00
#
_symmetry.space_group_name_H-M   'P 1'
#
loop_
_entity.id
_entity.type
_entity.pdbx_description
1 polymer ?
#
loop_
_entity_poly.entity_id
_entity_poly.type
_entity_poly.pdbx_seq_one_letter_code
_entity_poly.pdbx_strand_id
1 'polypeptide(L)' 'MKRILIIFITVYLILISPCLFSQEMVTTDYRIGPKDLLDISVFGLDELTKTVRVSEDGK' A
#
# COMPACT_ATOMS: atom_id res chain seq x y z
N MET A 1 23.91 -4.66 42.54
CA MET A 1 23.05 -5.64 41.83
C MET A 1 21.90 -4.98 41.05
N LYS A 2 21.10 -4.09 41.67
CA LYS A 2 19.97 -3.41 40.99
C LYS A 2 20.37 -2.56 39.77
N ARG A 3 21.52 -1.88 39.81
CA ARG A 3 22.03 -1.06 38.68
C ARG A 3 22.41 -1.90 37.46
N ILE A 4 22.95 -3.10 37.68
CA ILE A 4 23.30 -4.04 36.60
C ILE A 4 22.03 -4.57 35.94
N LEU A 5 21.00 -4.91 36.75
CA LEU A 5 19.70 -5.33 36.24
C LEU A 5 19.04 -4.27 35.35
N ILE A 6 19.11 -2.99 35.75
CA ILE A 6 18.55 -1.88 34.96
C ILE A 6 19.23 -1.76 33.60
N ILE A 7 20.56 -1.93 33.54
CA ILE A 7 21.33 -1.88 32.29
C ILE A 7 20.91 -3.01 31.34
N PHE A 8 20.69 -4.22 31.87
CA PHE A 8 20.24 -5.34 31.04
C PHE A 8 18.83 -5.11 30.48
N ILE A 9 17.92 -4.53 31.27
CA ILE A 9 16.55 -4.21 30.84
C ILE A 9 16.56 -3.12 29.76
N THR A 10 17.37 -2.07 29.92
CA THR A 10 17.44 -0.99 28.91
C THR A 10 18.07 -1.47 27.61
N VAL A 11 19.12 -2.30 27.67
CA VAL A 11 19.72 -2.91 26.47
C VAL A 11 18.71 -3.82 25.75
N TYR A 12 17.96 -4.64 26.49
CA TYR A 12 16.93 -5.49 25.93
C TYR A 12 15.80 -4.71 25.22
N LEU A 13 15.35 -3.60 25.82
CA LEU A 13 14.35 -2.70 25.23
C LEU A 13 14.85 -2.01 23.94
N ILE A 14 16.12 -1.62 23.90
CA ILE A 14 16.74 -1.02 22.71
C ILE A 14 16.83 -2.04 21.56
N LEU A 15 17.17 -3.30 21.88
CA LEU A 15 17.29 -4.37 20.89
C LEU A 15 15.94 -4.84 20.32
N ILE A 16 14.83 -4.67 21.05
CA ILE A 16 13.48 -5.04 20.59
C ILE A 16 12.84 -3.97 19.69
N SER A 17 13.23 -2.71 19.82
CA SER A 17 12.63 -1.58 19.07
C SER A 17 12.61 -1.78 17.54
N PRO A 18 13.70 -2.22 16.86
CA PRO A 18 13.66 -2.36 15.40
C PRO A 18 12.78 -3.53 14.91
N CYS A 19 12.46 -4.50 15.76
CA CYS A 19 11.60 -5.63 15.37
C CYS A 19 10.10 -5.24 15.31
N LEU A 20 9.71 -4.19 16.03
CA LEU A 20 8.31 -3.74 16.10
C LEU A 20 7.92 -2.75 15.00
N PHE A 21 8.87 -2.27 14.19
CA PHE A 21 8.68 -1.12 13.30
C PHE A 21 8.82 -1.38 11.79
N SER A 22 8.93 -2.64 11.36
CA SER A 22 9.01 -2.97 9.92
C SER A 22 7.77 -3.72 9.45
N GLN A 23 6.65 -3.00 9.33
CA GLN A 23 5.60 -3.37 8.39
C GLN A 23 5.57 -2.31 7.31
N GLU A 24 6.45 -2.46 6.32
CA GLU A 24 6.29 -1.77 5.06
C GLU A 24 4.96 -2.25 4.49
N MET A 25 3.96 -1.36 4.47
CA MET A 25 2.64 -1.66 3.94
C MET A 25 2.86 -1.85 2.44
N VAL A 26 3.01 -3.10 2.00
CA VAL A 26 3.09 -3.43 0.58
C VAL A 26 1.73 -3.10 -0.02
N THR A 27 1.56 -1.85 -0.45
CA THR A 27 0.41 -1.42 -1.21
C THR A 27 0.54 -2.04 -2.60
N THR A 28 -0.21 -3.11 -2.83
CA THR A 28 -0.36 -3.64 -4.18
C THR A 28 -1.28 -2.67 -4.93
N ASP A 29 -0.70 -1.66 -5.54
CA ASP A 29 -1.44 -0.74 -6.39
C ASP A 29 -2.13 -1.53 -7.51
N TYR A 30 -3.41 -1.22 -7.74
CA TYR A 30 -4.16 -1.84 -8.81
C TYR A 30 -3.59 -1.43 -10.16
N ARG A 31 -3.37 -2.42 -11.03
CA ARG A 31 -2.93 -2.20 -12.41
C ARG A 31 -4.05 -2.67 -13.33
N ILE A 32 -4.55 -1.75 -14.16
CA ILE A 32 -5.57 -2.04 -15.16
C ILE A 32 -5.06 -3.13 -16.12
N GLY A 33 -5.90 -4.12 -16.39
CA GLY A 33 -5.63 -5.25 -17.27
C GLY A 33 -6.68 -5.43 -18.37
N PRO A 34 -6.42 -6.35 -19.31
CA PRO A 34 -7.40 -6.73 -20.32
C PRO A 34 -8.73 -7.15 -19.70
N LYS A 35 -9.85 -6.80 -20.36
CA LYS A 35 -11.25 -7.08 -19.94
C LYS A 35 -11.78 -6.25 -18.78
N ASP A 36 -10.94 -5.44 -18.15
CA ASP A 36 -11.40 -4.53 -17.09
C ASP A 36 -12.49 -3.60 -17.60
N LEU A 37 -13.43 -3.28 -16.73
CA LEU A 37 -14.47 -2.29 -17.01
C LEU A 37 -14.03 -0.95 -16.41
N LEU A 38 -13.88 0.05 -17.26
CA LEU A 38 -13.51 1.40 -16.87
C LEU A 38 -14.72 2.31 -16.97
N ASP A 39 -14.99 3.05 -15.91
CA ASP A 39 -15.98 4.11 -15.92
C ASP A 39 -15.28 5.47 -16.05
N ILE A 40 -15.51 6.16 -17.16
CA ILE A 40 -14.80 7.38 -17.52
C ILE A 40 -15.76 8.56 -17.41
N SER A 41 -15.45 9.49 -16.50
CA SER A 41 -16.19 10.74 -16.33
C SER A 41 -15.39 11.93 -16.86
N VAL A 42 -15.98 12.71 -17.76
CA VAL A 42 -15.37 13.92 -18.34
C VAL A 42 -16.20 15.14 -17.94
N PHE A 43 -15.58 16.03 -17.16
CA PHE A 43 -16.26 17.21 -16.65
C PHE A 43 -16.66 18.17 -17.78
N GLY A 44 -17.93 18.58 -17.79
CA GLY A 44 -18.47 19.56 -18.74
C GLY A 44 -18.68 19.04 -20.16
N LEU A 45 -18.43 17.74 -20.41
CA LEU A 45 -18.62 17.07 -21.70
C LEU A 45 -19.28 15.70 -21.48
N ASP A 46 -20.57 15.72 -21.16
CA ASP A 46 -21.35 14.51 -20.86
C ASP A 46 -21.34 13.49 -22.01
N GLU A 47 -21.25 13.97 -23.25
CA GLU A 47 -21.15 13.12 -24.45
C GLU A 47 -19.89 12.24 -24.50
N LEU A 48 -18.85 12.62 -23.76
CA LEU A 48 -17.60 11.85 -23.64
C LEU A 48 -17.55 10.97 -22.39
N THR A 49 -18.50 11.14 -21.45
CA THR A 49 -18.63 10.31 -20.26
C THR A 49 -19.24 8.96 -20.64
N LYS A 50 -18.52 7.88 -20.36
CA LYS A 50 -18.94 6.54 -20.78
C LYS A 50 -18.22 5.45 -20.00
N THR A 51 -18.85 4.28 -19.97
CA THR A 51 -18.25 3.04 -19.49
C THR A 51 -17.73 2.23 -20.67
N VAL A 52 -16.47 1.78 -20.60
CA VAL A 52 -15.80 1.01 -21.66
C VAL A 52 -15.08 -0.20 -21.08
N ARG A 53 -14.88 -1.24 -21.90
CA ARG A 53 -14.09 -2.42 -21.52
C ARG A 53 -12.73 -2.37 -22.21
N VAL A 54 -11.66 -2.67 -21.47
CA VAL A 54 -10.30 -2.81 -22.01
C VAL A 54 -10.26 -4.04 -22.92
N SER A 55 -9.69 -3.88 -24.11
CA SER A 55 -9.56 -4.98 -25.08
C SER A 55 -8.66 -6.11 -24.57
N GLU A 56 -8.74 -7.27 -25.23
CA GLU A 56 -7.91 -8.45 -24.91
C GLU A 56 -6.41 -8.17 -25.02
N ASP A 57 -5.99 -7.27 -25.91
CA ASP A 57 -4.59 -6.87 -26.08
C ASP A 57 -4.16 -5.72 -25.15
N GLY A 58 -5.05 -5.28 -24.24
CA GLY A 58 -4.76 -4.25 -23.25
C GLY A 58 -4.88 -2.81 -23.77
N LYS A 59 -5.58 -2.60 -24.90
CA LYS A 59 -5.84 -1.28 -25.49
C LYS A 59 -7.28 -0.80 -25.33
#